data_AF-A0A956IS15-F1
#
_entry.id   AF-A0A956IS15-F1
#
_cell.length_a   1.000
_cell.length_b   1.000
_cell.length_c   1.000
_cell.angle_alpha   90.00
_cell.angle_beta   90.00
_cell.angle_gamma   90.00
#
_symmetry.space_group_name_H-M   'P 1'
#
loop_
_entity.id
_entity.type
_entity.pdbx_description
1 polymer ?
#
loop_
_entity_poly.entity_id
_entity_poly.type
_entity_poly.pdbx_seq_one_letter_code
_entity_poly.pdbx_strand_id
1 'polypeptide(L)'
;CNVTGSEGTCSAVSGAPRGARPACSTDGTSCAGSCDGVTTAACSYPGSATVCRSAACSAGVATLEGHCTGGGSCSPIQQQTCAPFICHPTDPRCDGDCSVDTDCSGGQYCAGGICVDPQPNGAACGGTTQCASGNCVDGVCCDTACNGQCEACNEPGSVGTCSTITGTPRNGRASCGGTGVCAGSCDGTSGTCAYPGGSTQCGTGSCSNGIATPAAACNGNGSCLNGLQTSCAPYLCSGTTCAGTCTDPADCVSGFDCVAGSCEAIGVGGAGGMSGAGGMAGVGGMAGAGGATGGVGGASGGTAGAGLPDAGVNGGSAGTSNLIDGVDEGSTCRVAAPGSDSRSSNLPWLLIASGIALVGARRRRGVRSERRR
;
A
#
# COMPACT_ATOMS: atom_id res chain seq x y z
N CYS A 1 -9.08 -18.16 16.12
CA CYS A 1 -8.60 -19.38 16.81
C CYS A 1 -9.58 -19.94 17.83
N ASN A 2 -10.51 -19.16 18.38
CA ASN A 2 -11.58 -19.63 19.28
C ASN A 2 -12.96 -19.43 18.65
N VAL A 3 -13.04 -19.55 17.33
CA VAL A 3 -14.31 -19.51 16.59
C VAL A 3 -14.84 -20.94 16.58
N THR A 4 -16.10 -21.13 16.99
CA THR A 4 -16.75 -22.44 17.00
C THR A 4 -16.70 -23.07 15.60
N GLY A 5 -16.18 -24.29 15.50
CA GLY A 5 -15.98 -24.99 14.22
C GLY A 5 -14.74 -24.55 13.44
N SER A 6 -13.85 -23.76 14.04
CA SER A 6 -12.54 -23.38 13.51
C SER A 6 -11.53 -23.19 14.64
N GLU A 7 -11.64 -24.01 15.68
CA GLU A 7 -10.75 -23.99 16.83
C GLU A 7 -9.31 -24.27 16.39
N GLY A 8 -8.36 -23.49 16.91
CA GLY A 8 -6.95 -23.58 16.50
C GLY A 8 -6.61 -22.87 15.19
N THR A 9 -7.58 -22.48 14.37
CA THR A 9 -7.35 -21.80 13.08
C THR A 9 -7.65 -20.29 13.15
N CYS A 10 -6.83 -19.48 12.49
CA CYS A 10 -7.05 -18.03 12.38
C CYS A 10 -8.10 -17.74 11.29
N SER A 11 -9.37 -17.86 11.65
CA SER A 11 -10.50 -17.59 10.76
C SER A 11 -11.03 -16.16 10.91
N ALA A 12 -11.48 -15.58 9.80
CA ALA A 12 -12.21 -14.32 9.81
C ALA A 12 -13.57 -14.49 10.51
N VAL A 13 -14.09 -13.38 11.05
CA VAL A 13 -15.36 -13.35 11.79
C VAL A 13 -16.23 -12.23 11.24
N SER A 14 -17.55 -12.36 11.38
CA SER A 14 -18.49 -11.29 11.06
C SER A 14 -18.98 -10.58 12.32
N GLY A 15 -19.20 -9.27 12.25
CA GLY A 15 -19.70 -8.45 13.36
C GLY A 15 -18.61 -7.80 14.20
N ALA A 16 -18.73 -7.81 15.52
CA ALA A 16 -17.75 -7.17 16.40
C ALA A 16 -16.42 -7.96 16.47
N PRO A 17 -15.27 -7.27 16.65
CA PRO A 17 -13.99 -7.92 16.91
C PRO A 17 -14.07 -8.87 18.12
N ARG A 18 -13.49 -10.07 18.00
CA ARG A 18 -13.53 -11.09 19.08
C ARG A 18 -12.37 -10.98 20.05
N GLY A 19 -12.63 -11.34 21.31
CA GLY A 19 -11.63 -11.44 22.38
C GLY A 19 -11.22 -10.06 22.89
N ALA A 20 -9.94 -9.90 23.23
CA ALA A 20 -9.38 -8.63 23.70
C ALA A 20 -8.99 -7.67 22.56
N ARG A 21 -9.46 -7.91 21.33
CA ARG A 21 -9.14 -7.06 20.18
C ARG A 21 -9.86 -5.71 20.32
N PRO A 22 -9.22 -4.60 19.93
CA PRO A 22 -9.87 -3.29 19.93
C PRO A 22 -11.17 -3.30 19.12
N ALA A 23 -12.17 -2.56 19.60
CA ALA A 23 -13.40 -2.32 18.84
C ALA A 23 -13.10 -1.55 17.55
N CYS A 24 -13.93 -1.73 16.53
CA CYS A 24 -13.85 -0.94 15.31
C CYS A 24 -14.13 0.54 15.61
N SER A 25 -13.49 1.43 14.85
CA SER A 25 -13.74 2.88 14.96
C SER A 25 -15.19 3.20 14.59
N THR A 26 -15.79 4.14 15.30
CA THR A 26 -17.11 4.67 14.98
C THR A 26 -17.28 6.06 15.58
N ASP A 27 -17.96 6.95 14.85
CA ASP A 27 -18.48 8.23 15.35
C ASP A 27 -19.93 8.13 15.84
N GLY A 28 -20.47 6.91 15.97
CA GLY A 28 -21.85 6.65 16.33
C GLY A 28 -22.86 6.74 15.17
N THR A 29 -22.39 6.97 13.94
CA THR A 29 -23.24 6.97 12.74
C THR A 29 -23.33 5.59 12.10
N SER A 30 -24.07 5.48 10.99
CA SER A 30 -24.13 4.28 10.15
C SER A 30 -22.77 3.90 9.52
N CYS A 31 -21.73 4.73 9.66
CA CYS A 31 -20.39 4.47 9.17
C CYS A 31 -19.56 3.55 10.07
N ALA A 32 -20.11 3.08 11.19
CA ALA A 32 -19.42 2.19 12.12
C ALA A 32 -18.79 0.98 11.41
N GLY A 33 -17.52 0.68 11.76
CA GLY A 33 -16.83 -0.48 11.21
C GLY A 33 -17.33 -1.81 11.78
N SER A 34 -17.20 -2.87 11.00
CA SER A 34 -17.46 -4.24 11.45
C SER A 34 -16.53 -5.23 10.76
N CYS A 35 -16.31 -6.40 11.36
CA CYS A 35 -15.64 -7.50 10.68
C CYS A 35 -16.60 -8.07 9.61
N ASP A 36 -16.12 -8.24 8.39
CA ASP A 36 -16.92 -8.65 7.23
C ASP A 36 -16.93 -10.18 7.01
N GLY A 37 -16.20 -10.94 7.83
CA GLY A 37 -16.04 -12.39 7.65
C GLY A 37 -15.05 -12.79 6.56
N VAL A 38 -14.33 -11.83 5.97
CA VAL A 38 -13.31 -12.06 4.94
C VAL A 38 -11.94 -11.58 5.41
N THR A 39 -11.88 -10.34 5.88
CA THR A 39 -10.64 -9.72 6.36
C THR A 39 -10.32 -10.18 7.79
N THR A 40 -9.11 -10.68 8.00
CA THR A 40 -8.67 -11.23 9.30
C THR A 40 -7.88 -10.22 10.14
N ALA A 41 -7.39 -9.16 9.50
CA ALA A 41 -6.42 -8.22 10.08
C ALA A 41 -7.04 -6.87 10.49
N ALA A 42 -8.22 -6.50 9.99
CA ALA A 42 -8.83 -5.19 10.22
C ALA A 42 -10.35 -5.24 10.16
N CYS A 43 -10.99 -4.15 10.58
CA CYS A 43 -12.42 -3.93 10.35
C CYS A 43 -12.65 -3.43 8.91
N SER A 44 -13.81 -3.76 8.37
CA SER A 44 -14.33 -3.22 7.12
C SER A 44 -15.30 -2.08 7.42
N TYR A 45 -15.24 -1.03 6.60
CA TYR A 45 -15.98 0.21 6.82
C TYR A 45 -16.80 0.57 5.58
N PRO A 46 -18.03 1.09 5.74
CA PRO A 46 -18.78 1.66 4.65
C PRO A 46 -18.01 2.83 3.99
N GLY A 47 -17.95 2.82 2.66
CA GLY A 47 -17.30 3.87 1.87
C GLY A 47 -18.23 5.02 1.49
N SER A 48 -17.79 5.89 0.59
CA SER A 48 -18.51 7.10 0.17
C SER A 48 -19.86 6.84 -0.51
N ALA A 49 -20.15 5.60 -0.91
CA ALA A 49 -21.47 5.21 -1.43
C ALA A 49 -22.55 5.14 -0.33
N THR A 50 -22.16 5.13 0.95
CA THR A 50 -23.10 5.03 2.07
C THR A 50 -23.42 6.42 2.62
N VAL A 51 -24.70 6.80 2.53
CA VAL A 51 -25.23 8.04 3.14
C VAL A 51 -25.34 7.83 4.66
N CYS A 52 -24.71 8.71 5.42
CA CYS A 52 -24.73 8.71 6.89
C CYS A 52 -25.57 9.82 7.50
N ARG A 53 -25.85 10.86 6.72
CA ARG A 53 -26.71 11.98 7.10
C ARG A 53 -27.46 12.46 5.86
N SER A 54 -28.78 12.40 5.87
CA SER A 54 -29.59 12.96 4.79
C SER A 54 -29.48 14.49 4.75
N ALA A 55 -29.53 15.07 3.55
CA ALA A 55 -29.67 16.52 3.42
C ALA A 55 -30.99 17.01 4.05
N ALA A 56 -30.98 18.23 4.59
CA ALA A 56 -32.17 18.88 5.14
C ALA A 56 -32.03 20.40 5.12
N CYS A 57 -33.12 21.13 4.84
CA CYS A 57 -33.16 22.58 5.01
C CYS A 57 -34.16 22.94 6.10
N SER A 58 -33.70 23.64 7.14
CA SER A 58 -34.56 24.11 8.22
C SER A 58 -34.07 25.46 8.74
N ALA A 59 -35.00 26.32 9.16
CA ALA A 59 -34.70 27.67 9.66
C ALA A 59 -33.79 28.51 8.73
N GLY A 60 -33.92 28.35 7.41
CA GLY A 60 -33.12 29.08 6.43
C GLY A 60 -31.66 28.58 6.31
N VAL A 61 -31.35 27.39 6.80
CA VAL A 61 -30.03 26.76 6.69
C VAL A 61 -30.18 25.38 6.06
N ALA A 62 -29.55 25.18 4.90
CA ALA A 62 -29.44 23.88 4.24
C ALA A 62 -28.22 23.12 4.79
N THR A 63 -28.44 21.95 5.36
CA THR A 63 -27.40 21.01 5.76
C THR A 63 -27.22 20.00 4.64
N LEU A 64 -25.98 19.87 4.15
CA LEU A 64 -25.65 18.98 3.03
C LEU A 64 -25.67 17.51 3.47
N GLU A 65 -25.96 16.64 2.50
CA GLU A 65 -25.85 15.18 2.64
C GLU A 65 -24.43 14.80 3.04
N GLY A 66 -24.30 13.87 4.00
CA GLY A 66 -23.04 13.33 4.45
C GLY A 66 -22.87 11.88 4.03
N HIS A 67 -21.66 11.51 3.63
CA HIS A 67 -21.29 10.14 3.27
C HIS A 67 -20.22 9.57 4.20
N CYS A 68 -20.12 8.24 4.26
CA CYS A 68 -19.07 7.59 5.04
C CYS A 68 -17.70 7.77 4.41
N THR A 69 -16.71 8.05 5.25
CA THR A 69 -15.32 8.29 4.84
C THR A 69 -14.48 7.02 4.68
N GLY A 70 -15.06 5.84 4.96
CA GLY A 70 -14.31 4.57 4.99
C GLY A 70 -13.44 4.37 6.24
N GLY A 71 -13.47 5.30 7.20
CA GLY A 71 -12.68 5.23 8.44
C GLY A 71 -13.50 5.04 9.72
N GLY A 72 -14.80 4.76 9.60
CA GLY A 72 -15.70 4.71 10.76
C GLY A 72 -16.45 6.02 11.02
N SER A 73 -16.25 7.04 10.19
CA SER A 73 -16.81 8.38 10.41
C SER A 73 -17.57 8.93 9.20
N CYS A 74 -18.61 9.69 9.48
CA CYS A 74 -19.38 10.47 8.53
C CYS A 74 -18.65 11.77 8.18
N SER A 75 -18.78 12.26 6.94
CA SER A 75 -18.23 13.55 6.53
C SER A 75 -18.68 14.68 7.48
N PRO A 76 -17.79 15.67 7.75
CA PRO A 76 -18.12 16.82 8.58
C PRO A 76 -19.45 17.48 8.18
N ILE A 77 -20.12 18.11 9.15
CA ILE A 77 -21.33 18.87 8.87
C ILE A 77 -20.96 20.07 8.01
N GLN A 78 -21.57 20.15 6.82
CA GLN A 78 -21.51 21.33 5.96
C GLN A 78 -22.89 21.97 5.92
N GLN A 79 -22.93 23.28 6.17
CA GLN A 79 -24.15 24.07 6.19
C GLN A 79 -24.02 25.26 5.25
N GLN A 80 -25.08 25.53 4.51
CA GLN A 80 -25.25 26.71 3.70
C GLN A 80 -26.38 27.57 4.30
N THR A 81 -26.07 28.84 4.56
CA THR A 81 -27.11 29.80 4.92
C THR A 81 -27.83 30.23 3.65
N CYS A 82 -29.17 30.15 3.65
CA CYS A 82 -29.95 30.43 2.45
C CYS A 82 -30.09 31.92 2.15
N ALA A 83 -29.95 32.80 3.15
CA ALA A 83 -30.16 34.23 2.98
C ALA A 83 -29.35 34.79 1.77
N PRO A 84 -29.99 35.56 0.86
CA PRO A 84 -31.36 36.13 0.95
C PRO A 84 -32.51 35.18 0.57
N PHE A 85 -32.22 33.97 0.08
CA PHE A 85 -33.20 32.94 -0.25
C PHE A 85 -33.71 32.20 1.01
N ILE A 86 -34.80 31.45 0.84
CA ILE A 86 -35.40 30.60 1.88
C ILE A 86 -35.11 29.12 1.58
N CYS A 87 -35.52 28.21 2.47
CA CYS A 87 -35.51 26.77 2.18
C CYS A 87 -36.54 26.44 1.09
N HIS A 88 -36.18 25.56 0.16
CA HIS A 88 -37.11 25.08 -0.86
C HIS A 88 -38.24 24.24 -0.21
N PRO A 89 -39.51 24.36 -0.65
CA PRO A 89 -40.64 23.71 0.02
C PRO A 89 -40.62 22.18 0.02
N THR A 90 -40.01 21.57 -1.00
CA THR A 90 -39.99 20.11 -1.19
C THR A 90 -38.59 19.54 -1.44
N ASP A 91 -37.54 20.35 -1.29
CA ASP A 91 -36.16 19.95 -1.55
C ASP A 91 -35.31 20.36 -0.34
N PRO A 92 -34.38 19.52 0.15
CA PRO A 92 -33.53 19.83 1.30
C PRO A 92 -32.49 20.94 1.06
N ARG A 93 -32.57 21.69 -0.04
CA ARG A 93 -31.70 22.82 -0.39
C ARG A 93 -32.36 24.18 -0.19
N CYS A 94 -31.57 25.24 -0.35
CA CYS A 94 -32.07 26.59 -0.48
C CYS A 94 -32.77 26.78 -1.84
N ASP A 95 -33.83 27.58 -1.86
CA ASP A 95 -34.60 27.95 -3.05
C ASP A 95 -33.87 29.02 -3.88
N GLY A 96 -32.63 28.70 -4.27
CA GLY A 96 -31.77 29.56 -5.07
C GLY A 96 -31.61 29.07 -6.51
N ASP A 97 -30.59 29.59 -7.18
CA ASP A 97 -30.47 29.55 -8.64
C ASP A 97 -29.57 28.43 -9.19
N CYS A 98 -29.15 27.46 -8.37
CA CYS A 98 -28.28 26.39 -8.84
C CYS A 98 -28.69 24.99 -8.35
N SER A 99 -28.36 24.00 -9.18
CA SER A 99 -28.45 22.58 -8.87
C SER A 99 -27.07 21.90 -8.96
N VAL A 100 -26.19 22.43 -9.79
CA VAL A 100 -24.81 21.98 -10.01
C VAL A 100 -23.87 23.17 -10.18
N ASP A 101 -22.57 22.94 -10.02
CA ASP A 101 -21.55 24.00 -10.10
C ASP A 101 -21.56 24.75 -11.44
N THR A 102 -21.93 24.09 -12.55
CA THR A 102 -21.98 24.71 -13.88
C THR A 102 -23.12 25.70 -14.06
N ASP A 103 -24.12 25.68 -13.17
CA ASP A 103 -25.20 26.68 -13.17
C ASP A 103 -24.68 28.03 -12.67
N CYS A 104 -23.57 28.01 -11.93
CA CYS A 104 -22.96 29.17 -11.34
C CYS A 104 -21.96 29.85 -12.29
N SER A 105 -22.09 31.16 -12.41
CA SER A 105 -21.19 32.00 -13.21
C SER A 105 -20.01 32.51 -12.37
N GLY A 106 -18.95 33.01 -13.02
CA GLY A 106 -17.87 33.71 -12.31
C GLY A 106 -16.95 32.82 -11.47
N GLY A 107 -16.93 31.50 -11.69
CA GLY A 107 -16.09 30.56 -10.94
C GLY A 107 -16.64 30.20 -9.55
N GLN A 108 -17.91 30.51 -9.30
CA GLN A 108 -18.66 30.09 -8.13
C GLN A 108 -19.02 28.60 -8.20
N TYR A 109 -19.31 28.01 -7.04
CA TYR A 109 -19.80 26.64 -6.95
C TYR A 109 -21.20 26.62 -6.33
N CYS A 110 -21.95 25.54 -6.56
CA CYS A 110 -23.28 25.39 -6.03
C CYS A 110 -23.24 24.82 -4.62
N ALA A 111 -23.47 25.68 -3.62
CA ALA A 111 -23.59 25.26 -2.23
C ALA A 111 -25.07 25.21 -1.86
N GLY A 112 -25.61 24.01 -1.65
CA GLY A 112 -26.95 23.85 -1.10
C GLY A 112 -28.04 24.66 -1.82
N GLY A 113 -27.97 24.79 -3.14
CA GLY A 113 -28.96 25.51 -3.96
C GLY A 113 -28.63 26.97 -4.31
N ILE A 114 -27.52 27.53 -3.80
CA ILE A 114 -27.11 28.91 -4.10
C ILE A 114 -25.67 28.94 -4.62
N CYS A 115 -25.40 29.81 -5.59
CA CYS A 115 -24.06 30.07 -6.08
C CYS A 115 -23.27 30.89 -5.06
N VAL A 116 -22.15 30.33 -4.60
CA VAL A 116 -21.26 30.98 -3.64
C VAL A 116 -19.82 30.97 -4.13
N ASP A 117 -19.04 31.93 -3.64
CA ASP A 117 -17.62 32.02 -3.97
C ASP A 117 -16.84 30.85 -3.32
N PRO A 118 -15.80 30.33 -3.99
CA PRO A 118 -14.91 29.33 -3.40
C PRO A 118 -14.30 29.79 -2.07
N GLN A 119 -14.19 28.86 -1.14
CA GLN A 119 -13.73 29.10 0.23
C GLN A 119 -12.21 29.30 0.31
N PRO A 120 -11.74 30.07 1.31
CA PRO A 120 -10.31 30.23 1.56
C PRO A 120 -9.68 28.94 2.11
N ASN A 121 -8.35 28.87 2.04
CA ASN A 121 -7.59 27.77 2.64
C ASN A 121 -7.90 27.67 4.15
N GLY A 122 -8.04 26.43 4.62
CA GLY A 122 -8.37 26.08 6.01
C GLY A 122 -9.87 25.93 6.29
N ALA A 123 -10.74 26.35 5.36
CA ALA A 123 -12.17 26.05 5.45
C ALA A 123 -12.45 24.56 5.24
N ALA A 124 -13.52 24.03 5.84
CA ALA A 124 -13.93 22.64 5.66
C ALA A 124 -14.57 22.43 4.28
N CYS A 125 -14.14 21.40 3.55
CA CYS A 125 -14.61 21.12 2.20
C CYS A 125 -15.00 19.64 2.03
N GLY A 126 -15.93 19.39 1.10
CA GLY A 126 -16.33 18.07 0.63
C GLY A 126 -15.92 17.80 -0.82
N GLY A 127 -15.47 18.82 -1.55
CA GLY A 127 -15.08 18.73 -2.95
C GLY A 127 -14.13 19.85 -3.38
N THR A 128 -13.36 19.61 -4.44
CA THR A 128 -12.30 20.52 -4.92
C THR A 128 -12.82 21.87 -5.38
N THR A 129 -14.02 21.92 -5.97
CA THR A 129 -14.66 23.15 -6.46
C THR A 129 -15.06 24.11 -5.33
N GLN A 130 -15.19 23.60 -4.10
CA GLN A 130 -15.49 24.41 -2.92
C GLN A 130 -14.30 25.28 -2.50
N CYS A 131 -13.08 25.00 -2.98
CA CYS A 131 -11.86 25.64 -2.53
C CYS A 131 -11.30 26.59 -3.58
N ALA A 132 -10.92 27.81 -3.18
CA ALA A 132 -10.30 28.78 -4.08
C ALA A 132 -9.00 28.27 -4.72
N SER A 133 -8.29 27.38 -4.02
CA SER A 133 -7.09 26.70 -4.52
C SER A 133 -7.39 25.55 -5.50
N GLY A 134 -8.64 25.08 -5.57
CA GLY A 134 -9.04 23.86 -6.26
C GLY A 134 -8.62 22.57 -5.55
N ASN A 135 -8.08 22.64 -4.33
CA ASN A 135 -7.62 21.47 -3.58
C ASN A 135 -8.45 21.29 -2.31
N CYS A 136 -9.29 20.26 -2.30
CA CYS A 136 -9.95 19.79 -1.08
C CYS A 136 -9.23 18.53 -0.60
N VAL A 137 -8.38 18.67 0.42
CA VAL A 137 -7.50 17.61 0.90
C VAL A 137 -7.74 17.42 2.37
N ASP A 138 -7.86 16.17 2.81
CA ASP A 138 -8.06 15.85 4.23
C ASP A 138 -9.30 16.52 4.86
N GLY A 139 -10.31 16.82 4.03
CA GLY A 139 -11.56 17.49 4.43
C GLY A 139 -11.43 19.01 4.61
N VAL A 140 -10.31 19.62 4.20
CA VAL A 140 -10.08 21.07 4.29
C VAL A 140 -9.53 21.65 2.99
N CYS A 141 -9.87 22.91 2.71
CA CYS A 141 -9.34 23.62 1.56
C CYS A 141 -7.85 23.86 1.75
N CYS A 142 -7.06 23.29 0.86
CA CYS A 142 -5.63 23.25 1.00
C CYS A 142 -4.94 24.17 -0.01
N ASP A 143 -3.83 24.78 0.37
CA ASP A 143 -3.04 25.59 -0.56
C ASP A 143 -2.52 24.80 -1.78
N THR A 144 -2.27 23.50 -1.60
CA THR A 144 -1.80 22.56 -2.63
C THR A 144 -2.46 21.18 -2.50
N ALA A 145 -2.19 20.26 -3.41
CA ALA A 145 -2.84 18.94 -3.45
C ALA A 145 -2.37 17.94 -2.37
N CYS A 146 -1.29 18.22 -1.64
CA CYS A 146 -0.66 17.28 -0.69
C CYS A 146 -0.51 15.85 -1.23
N ASN A 147 0.28 15.66 -2.29
CA ASN A 147 0.42 14.35 -2.93
C ASN A 147 1.36 13.40 -2.17
N GLY A 148 2.11 13.88 -1.17
CA GLY A 148 3.03 13.09 -0.37
C GLY A 148 2.32 12.22 0.66
N GLN A 149 2.73 10.96 0.81
CA GLN A 149 2.21 10.03 1.82
C GLN A 149 2.27 10.59 3.26
N CYS A 150 3.27 11.42 3.55
CA CYS A 150 3.53 12.04 4.85
C CYS A 150 3.20 13.55 4.87
N GLU A 151 2.25 13.97 4.02
CA GLU A 151 1.70 15.31 4.03
C GLU A 151 0.26 15.29 4.56
N ALA A 152 -0.12 16.34 5.27
CA ALA A 152 -1.49 16.57 5.68
C ALA A 152 -1.84 18.07 5.60
N CYS A 153 -3.11 18.34 5.30
CA CYS A 153 -3.64 19.70 5.26
C CYS A 153 -4.52 20.04 6.45
N ASN A 154 -4.97 19.03 7.19
CA ASN A 154 -5.77 19.18 8.41
C ASN A 154 -4.92 19.10 9.68
N GLU A 155 -3.61 19.34 9.60
CA GLU A 155 -2.72 19.28 10.76
C GLU A 155 -2.95 20.45 11.72
N PRO A 156 -3.16 20.20 13.03
CA PRO A 156 -3.30 21.26 14.01
C PRO A 156 -2.12 22.26 13.97
N GLY A 157 -2.43 23.54 13.87
CA GLY A 157 -1.42 24.62 13.76
C GLY A 157 -1.05 25.01 12.32
N SER A 158 -1.39 24.18 11.33
CA SER A 158 -1.12 24.43 9.89
C SER A 158 -2.34 24.16 9.01
N VAL A 159 -3.56 24.25 9.56
CA VAL A 159 -4.80 23.91 8.84
C VAL A 159 -4.94 24.78 7.59
N GLY A 160 -5.08 24.14 6.42
CA GLY A 160 -5.17 24.81 5.12
C GLY A 160 -3.82 25.00 4.41
N THR A 161 -2.71 24.65 5.06
CA THR A 161 -1.38 24.62 4.46
C THR A 161 -0.87 23.19 4.44
N CYS A 162 -0.52 22.71 3.25
CA CYS A 162 0.05 21.40 3.09
C CYS A 162 1.39 21.30 3.80
N SER A 163 1.46 20.45 4.82
CA SER A 163 2.64 20.34 5.68
C SER A 163 3.04 18.89 5.91
N THR A 164 4.34 18.67 6.12
CA THR A 164 4.89 17.38 6.50
C THR A 164 4.55 17.08 7.94
N ILE A 165 4.18 15.82 8.21
CA ILE A 165 3.77 15.37 9.55
C ILE A 165 4.78 14.41 10.17
N THR A 166 4.68 14.22 11.49
CA THR A 166 5.40 13.17 12.20
C THR A 166 4.49 12.00 12.55
N GLY A 167 5.03 10.77 12.58
CA GLY A 167 4.32 9.57 12.98
C GLY A 167 3.68 8.82 11.81
N THR A 168 2.42 8.40 11.94
CA THR A 168 1.72 7.64 10.90
C THR A 168 1.08 8.56 9.86
N PRO A 169 1.04 8.16 8.58
CA PRO A 169 0.23 8.82 7.55
C PRO A 169 -1.22 9.06 8.00
N ARG A 170 -1.83 10.19 7.59
CA ARG A 170 -3.21 10.57 7.99
C ARG A 170 -4.24 10.21 6.92
N ASN A 171 -5.51 10.29 7.31
CA ASN A 171 -6.68 10.32 6.43
C ASN A 171 -6.75 9.16 5.42
N GLY A 172 -6.45 7.95 5.87
CA GLY A 172 -6.55 6.74 5.06
C GLY A 172 -5.44 6.54 4.04
N ARG A 173 -4.42 7.42 4.01
CA ARG A 173 -3.19 7.19 3.23
C ARG A 173 -2.53 5.89 3.71
N ALA A 174 -1.99 5.12 2.77
CA ALA A 174 -1.34 3.85 3.08
C ALA A 174 -0.25 4.05 4.13
N SER A 175 -0.19 3.16 5.12
CA SER A 175 0.85 3.18 6.15
C SER A 175 2.23 3.00 5.54
N CYS A 176 3.25 3.56 6.18
CA CYS A 176 4.63 3.29 5.84
C CYS A 176 4.91 1.78 5.91
N GLY A 177 5.66 1.26 4.93
CA GLY A 177 6.02 -0.15 4.88
C GLY A 177 7.16 -0.52 5.84
N GLY A 178 7.72 -1.71 5.63
CA GLY A 178 8.89 -2.20 6.34
C GLY A 178 8.57 -3.21 7.45
N THR A 179 9.62 -3.71 8.09
CA THR A 179 9.51 -4.81 9.07
C THR A 179 10.10 -4.46 10.43
N GLY A 180 9.36 -4.78 11.49
CA GLY A 180 9.80 -4.58 12.87
C GLY A 180 10.31 -3.16 13.13
N VAL A 181 11.51 -3.06 13.71
CA VAL A 181 12.17 -1.77 14.01
C VAL A 181 12.61 -1.01 12.76
N CYS A 182 12.61 -1.64 11.58
CA CYS A 182 12.89 -0.99 10.30
C CYS A 182 11.64 -0.41 9.64
N ALA A 183 10.45 -0.57 10.23
CA ALA A 183 9.24 0.04 9.68
C ALA A 183 9.39 1.57 9.57
N GLY A 184 8.90 2.13 8.46
CA GLY A 184 9.00 3.55 8.20
C GLY A 184 8.03 4.38 9.03
N SER A 185 8.31 5.67 9.15
CA SER A 185 7.38 6.65 9.71
C SER A 185 7.57 8.01 9.04
N CYS A 186 6.56 8.87 9.12
CA CYS A 186 6.69 10.26 8.74
C CYS A 186 7.58 10.97 9.77
N ASP A 187 8.60 11.68 9.30
CA ASP A 187 9.61 12.33 10.15
C ASP A 187 9.45 13.86 10.22
N GLY A 188 8.42 14.39 9.57
CA GLY A 188 8.18 15.83 9.47
C GLY A 188 9.12 16.57 8.52
N THR A 189 10.03 15.88 7.81
CA THR A 189 11.00 16.54 6.91
C THR A 189 10.67 16.38 5.43
N SER A 190 10.01 15.27 5.06
CA SER A 190 9.63 14.99 3.68
C SER A 190 8.17 14.54 3.56
N GLY A 191 7.59 14.71 2.38
CA GLY A 191 6.28 14.15 2.06
C GLY A 191 6.27 12.62 1.91
N THR A 192 7.37 11.93 2.22
CA THR A 192 7.52 10.48 2.10
C THR A 192 7.90 9.86 3.45
N CYS A 193 7.67 8.55 3.60
CA CYS A 193 8.11 7.84 4.79
C CYS A 193 9.64 7.84 4.89
N ALA A 194 10.15 8.16 6.07
CA ALA A 194 11.54 7.97 6.44
C ALA A 194 11.71 6.57 7.03
N TYR A 195 12.81 5.91 6.67
CA TYR A 195 13.12 4.56 7.11
C TYR A 195 14.43 4.55 7.90
N PRO A 196 14.49 3.80 9.01
CA PRO A 196 15.73 3.63 9.77
C PRO A 196 16.86 3.05 8.89
N GLY A 197 18.05 3.63 8.98
CA GLY A 197 19.24 3.21 8.24
C GLY A 197 20.11 2.19 8.97
N GLY A 198 21.33 1.97 8.47
CA GLY A 198 22.25 0.93 8.97
C GLY A 198 22.73 1.10 10.41
N SER A 199 22.48 2.24 11.05
CA SER A 199 22.71 2.44 12.48
C SER A 199 21.63 1.78 13.36
N THR A 200 20.50 1.37 12.78
CA THR A 200 19.41 0.72 13.50
C THR A 200 19.54 -0.79 13.38
N GLN A 201 19.89 -1.43 14.49
CA GLN A 201 20.05 -2.87 14.56
C GLN A 201 18.68 -3.56 14.64
N CYS A 202 18.44 -4.52 13.77
CA CYS A 202 17.17 -5.23 13.64
C CYS A 202 17.31 -6.74 13.85
N GLY A 203 18.52 -7.21 14.14
CA GLY A 203 18.82 -8.59 14.54
C GLY A 203 20.16 -8.70 15.25
N THR A 204 20.30 -9.74 16.07
CA THR A 204 21.56 -10.05 16.75
C THR A 204 22.49 -10.82 15.82
N GLY A 205 23.81 -10.59 15.93
CA GLY A 205 24.80 -11.40 15.22
C GLY A 205 24.85 -12.83 15.78
N SER A 206 25.41 -13.75 15.03
CA SER A 206 25.59 -15.14 15.44
C SER A 206 26.83 -15.74 14.81
N CYS A 207 27.57 -16.58 15.53
CA CYS A 207 28.63 -17.39 14.95
C CYS A 207 28.37 -18.85 15.27
N SER A 208 28.23 -19.68 14.23
CA SER A 208 28.02 -21.12 14.38
C SER A 208 28.65 -21.86 13.19
N ASN A 209 29.12 -23.08 13.43
CA ASN A 209 29.79 -23.93 12.44
C ASN A 209 30.94 -23.22 11.68
N GLY A 210 31.68 -22.35 12.38
CA GLY A 210 32.81 -21.60 11.80
C GLY A 210 32.41 -20.47 10.85
N ILE A 211 31.13 -20.06 10.82
CA ILE A 211 30.65 -18.94 10.02
C ILE A 211 30.09 -17.86 10.96
N ALA A 212 30.69 -16.68 10.96
CA ALA A 212 30.16 -15.50 11.62
C ALA A 212 29.18 -14.77 10.71
N THR A 213 27.95 -14.57 11.20
CA THR A 213 26.94 -13.71 10.60
C THR A 213 26.84 -12.44 11.45
N PRO A 214 27.22 -11.27 10.92
CA PRO A 214 27.09 -10.02 11.64
C PRO A 214 25.64 -9.72 12.02
N ALA A 215 25.48 -8.84 13.01
CA ALA A 215 24.16 -8.32 13.36
C ALA A 215 23.44 -7.74 12.15
N ALA A 216 22.14 -8.00 12.05
CA ALA A 216 21.31 -7.44 11.01
C ALA A 216 21.01 -5.97 11.30
N ALA A 217 21.00 -5.15 10.25
CA ALA A 217 20.70 -3.72 10.34
C ALA A 217 19.69 -3.31 9.28
N CYS A 218 18.95 -2.24 9.56
CA CYS A 218 18.01 -1.70 8.60
C CYS A 218 18.74 -1.10 7.39
N ASN A 219 18.20 -1.29 6.19
CA ASN A 219 18.84 -0.81 4.97
C ASN A 219 18.46 0.62 4.57
N GLY A 220 17.64 1.33 5.34
CA GLY A 220 17.09 2.64 4.94
C GLY A 220 15.94 2.56 3.94
N ASN A 221 15.43 1.36 3.64
CA ASN A 221 14.27 1.13 2.76
C ASN A 221 13.22 0.21 3.39
N GLY A 222 13.25 0.05 4.72
CA GLY A 222 12.25 -0.74 5.44
C GLY A 222 12.61 -2.21 5.65
N SER A 223 13.74 -2.68 5.12
CA SER A 223 14.16 -4.08 5.24
C SER A 223 15.26 -4.26 6.28
N CYS A 224 15.11 -5.31 7.09
CA CYS A 224 16.17 -5.81 7.95
C CYS A 224 17.09 -6.74 7.13
N LEU A 225 18.32 -6.32 6.87
CA LEU A 225 19.29 -7.11 6.11
C LEU A 225 20.33 -7.72 7.05
N ASN A 226 20.55 -9.03 6.91
CA ASN A 226 21.66 -9.71 7.55
C ASN A 226 22.99 -9.24 6.93
N GLY A 227 24.02 -9.10 7.75
CA GLY A 227 25.37 -8.81 7.26
C GLY A 227 25.95 -9.96 6.45
N LEU A 228 26.99 -9.66 5.65
CA LEU A 228 27.70 -10.67 4.87
C LEU A 228 28.32 -11.71 5.81
N GLN A 229 28.05 -12.97 5.54
CA GLN A 229 28.63 -14.08 6.29
C GLN A 229 30.14 -14.15 6.04
N THR A 230 30.90 -14.33 7.12
CA THR A 230 32.36 -14.43 7.08
C THR A 230 32.77 -15.80 7.60
N SER A 231 33.58 -16.52 6.81
CA SER A 231 34.23 -17.74 7.29
C SER A 231 35.28 -17.38 8.34
N CYS A 232 35.24 -18.06 9.47
CA CYS A 232 36.19 -17.85 10.55
C CYS A 232 37.50 -18.60 10.34
N ALA A 233 37.55 -19.56 9.41
CA ALA A 233 38.76 -20.30 9.13
C ALA A 233 39.94 -19.35 8.85
N PRO A 234 41.09 -19.52 9.52
CA PRO A 234 41.50 -20.72 10.28
C PRO A 234 41.07 -20.78 11.76
N TYR A 235 40.38 -19.77 12.28
CA TYR A 235 39.91 -19.67 13.66
C TYR A 235 38.49 -20.23 13.85
N LEU A 236 38.14 -20.56 15.10
CA LEU A 236 36.76 -20.88 15.48
C LEU A 236 35.97 -19.61 15.88
N CYS A 237 34.68 -19.81 16.11
CA CYS A 237 33.78 -18.78 16.64
C CYS A 237 34.14 -18.39 18.07
N SER A 238 34.18 -17.08 18.35
CA SER A 238 34.25 -16.51 19.71
C SER A 238 33.06 -15.59 19.92
N GLY A 239 32.06 -16.07 20.67
CA GLY A 239 30.78 -15.39 20.81
C GLY A 239 30.03 -15.30 19.47
N THR A 240 29.71 -14.09 19.03
CA THR A 240 29.00 -13.84 17.75
C THR A 240 29.92 -13.48 16.59
N THR A 241 31.24 -13.50 16.80
CA THR A 241 32.26 -13.12 15.81
C THR A 241 33.30 -14.22 15.65
N CYS A 242 34.12 -14.15 14.59
CA CYS A 242 35.29 -15.01 14.48
C CYS A 242 36.34 -14.62 15.53
N ALA A 243 37.01 -15.60 16.13
CA ALA A 243 38.19 -15.29 16.92
C ALA A 243 39.29 -14.70 16.01
N GLY A 244 40.03 -13.72 16.53
CA GLY A 244 41.18 -13.12 15.82
C GLY A 244 42.54 -13.62 16.35
N THR A 245 42.52 -14.36 17.45
CA THR A 245 43.68 -14.89 18.16
C THR A 245 43.32 -16.23 18.78
N CYS A 246 44.31 -17.09 18.98
CA CYS A 246 44.15 -18.37 19.68
C CYS A 246 45.00 -18.41 20.95
N THR A 247 44.60 -19.23 21.91
CA THR A 247 45.39 -19.55 23.11
C THR A 247 45.71 -21.04 23.21
N ASP A 248 44.85 -21.89 22.66
CA ASP A 248 45.02 -23.33 22.60
C ASP A 248 44.70 -23.89 21.20
N PRO A 249 45.18 -25.10 20.86
CA PRO A 249 44.89 -25.74 19.57
C PRO A 249 43.37 -25.91 19.30
N ALA A 250 42.57 -25.99 20.37
CA ALA A 250 41.12 -26.10 20.28
C ALA A 250 40.42 -24.81 19.80
N ASP A 251 41.11 -23.67 19.76
CA ASP A 251 40.58 -22.41 19.22
C ASP A 251 40.68 -22.33 17.68
N CYS A 252 41.37 -23.30 17.06
CA CYS A 252 41.63 -23.37 15.64
C CYS A 252 40.77 -24.43 14.95
N VAL A 253 40.45 -24.21 13.67
CA VAL A 253 39.78 -25.22 12.83
C VAL A 253 40.70 -26.44 12.68
N SER A 254 40.11 -27.63 12.57
CA SER A 254 40.85 -28.88 12.34
C SER A 254 41.90 -28.75 11.23
N GLY A 255 43.14 -29.16 11.52
CA GLY A 255 44.28 -29.03 10.61
C GLY A 255 45.14 -27.78 10.85
N PHE A 256 44.77 -26.95 11.84
CA PHE A 256 45.56 -25.81 12.32
C PHE A 256 45.91 -25.98 13.80
N ASP A 257 47.07 -25.44 14.21
CA ASP A 257 47.54 -25.41 15.59
C ASP A 257 47.79 -23.96 16.03
N CYS A 258 47.70 -23.69 17.33
CA CYS A 258 47.91 -22.36 17.86
C CYS A 258 49.39 -22.05 18.07
N VAL A 259 49.97 -21.24 17.18
CA VAL A 259 51.39 -20.86 17.23
C VAL A 259 51.50 -19.36 17.45
N ALA A 260 52.08 -18.96 18.58
CA ALA A 260 52.29 -17.56 18.95
C ALA A 260 51.02 -16.67 18.85
N GLY A 261 49.84 -17.25 19.17
CA GLY A 261 48.56 -16.54 19.15
C GLY A 261 47.85 -16.51 17.80
N SER A 262 48.40 -17.17 16.77
CA SER A 262 47.80 -17.31 15.44
C SER A 262 47.55 -18.78 15.09
N CYS A 263 46.45 -19.08 14.41
CA CYS A 263 46.18 -20.44 13.91
C CYS A 263 46.99 -20.70 12.63
N GLU A 264 48.07 -21.48 12.74
CA GLU A 264 48.92 -21.87 11.63
C GLU A 264 48.61 -23.29 11.18
N ALA A 265 48.72 -23.58 9.88
CA ALA A 265 48.46 -24.94 9.39
C ALA A 265 49.43 -25.90 10.05
N ILE A 266 48.93 -27.01 10.60
CA ILE A 266 49.77 -28.12 11.05
C ILE A 266 50.51 -28.57 9.80
N GLY A 267 51.79 -28.21 9.70
CA GLY A 267 52.63 -28.72 8.65
C GLY A 267 52.46 -30.22 8.65
N VAL A 268 52.02 -30.80 7.54
CA VAL A 268 52.25 -32.21 7.25
C VAL A 268 53.76 -32.38 7.07
N GLY A 269 54.51 -32.11 8.14
CA GLY A 269 55.93 -32.31 8.26
C GLY A 269 56.14 -33.78 8.03
N GLY A 270 56.68 -34.07 6.86
CA GLY A 270 56.82 -35.39 6.31
C GLY A 270 57.36 -36.37 7.34
N ALA A 271 56.84 -37.60 7.25
CA ALA A 271 57.41 -38.77 7.89
C ALA A 271 58.94 -38.62 7.95
N GLY A 272 59.46 -38.52 9.17
CA GLY A 272 60.89 -38.47 9.41
C GLY A 272 61.56 -39.60 8.63
N GLY A 273 62.59 -39.24 7.88
CA GLY A 273 63.46 -40.20 7.23
C GLY A 273 64.07 -41.12 8.29
N MET A 274 63.52 -42.32 8.42
CA MET A 274 64.28 -43.46 8.90
C MET A 274 64.77 -44.21 7.68
N SER A 275 66.03 -44.00 7.34
CA SER A 275 66.84 -44.89 6.51
C SER A 275 66.83 -46.28 7.15
N GLY A 276 65.97 -47.16 6.63
CA GLY A 276 65.92 -48.57 6.98
C GLY A 276 65.64 -49.38 5.73
N ALA A 277 66.71 -49.84 5.08
CA ALA A 277 66.61 -50.83 4.01
C ALA A 277 66.03 -52.13 4.57
N GLY A 278 64.95 -52.62 3.94
CA GLY A 278 64.34 -53.91 4.27
C GLY A 278 63.08 -54.12 3.44
N GLY A 279 63.21 -54.68 2.25
CA GLY A 279 62.08 -55.07 1.43
C GLY A 279 61.30 -56.25 2.02
N MET A 280 60.03 -56.38 1.62
CA MET A 280 59.42 -57.61 1.10
C MET A 280 57.98 -57.37 0.63
N ALA A 281 57.72 -57.84 -0.60
CA ALA A 281 56.52 -58.44 -1.18
C ALA A 281 55.11 -58.05 -0.67
N GLY A 282 54.25 -57.67 -1.62
CA GLY A 282 52.84 -57.37 -1.39
C GLY A 282 51.89 -58.57 -1.41
N VAL A 283 50.59 -58.29 -1.31
CA VAL A 283 49.44 -59.08 -1.80
C VAL A 283 48.17 -58.21 -1.83
N GLY A 284 47.34 -58.40 -2.88
CA GLY A 284 45.87 -58.20 -3.00
C GLY A 284 45.27 -56.86 -2.54
N GLY A 285 44.61 -56.03 -3.36
CA GLY A 285 43.58 -56.36 -4.34
C GLY A 285 42.20 -56.46 -3.68
N MET A 286 41.38 -55.41 -3.77
CA MET A 286 39.94 -55.45 -4.08
C MET A 286 39.37 -54.04 -4.31
N ALA A 287 38.34 -54.00 -5.14
CA ALA A 287 37.88 -52.89 -5.97
C ALA A 287 36.68 -52.11 -5.40
N GLY A 288 36.44 -50.92 -6.00
CA GLY A 288 35.14 -50.25 -6.18
C GLY A 288 34.60 -49.48 -4.97
N ALA A 289 33.89 -48.35 -5.07
CA ALA A 289 33.35 -47.53 -6.17
C ALA A 289 33.12 -46.12 -5.56
N GLY A 290 33.33 -44.99 -6.25
CA GLY A 290 32.39 -44.38 -7.20
C GLY A 290 31.59 -43.22 -6.56
N GLY A 291 31.68 -42.00 -7.11
CA GLY A 291 30.77 -40.86 -6.80
C GLY A 291 31.51 -39.55 -6.48
N ALA A 292 32.05 -38.82 -7.46
CA ALA A 292 31.39 -37.72 -8.19
C ALA A 292 31.51 -36.34 -7.48
N THR A 293 32.59 -35.64 -7.78
CA THR A 293 32.71 -34.18 -7.65
C THR A 293 32.14 -33.51 -8.91
N GLY A 294 30.98 -32.88 -8.79
CA GLY A 294 30.43 -31.98 -9.81
C GLY A 294 30.72 -30.54 -9.44
N GLY A 295 31.76 -29.96 -10.05
CA GLY A 295 31.97 -28.52 -10.06
C GLY A 295 31.09 -27.86 -11.10
N VAL A 296 30.58 -26.66 -10.81
CA VAL A 296 30.13 -25.72 -11.84
C VAL A 296 30.79 -24.37 -11.57
N GLY A 297 31.72 -24.02 -12.46
CA GLY A 297 32.15 -22.65 -12.67
C GLY A 297 31.06 -21.89 -13.43
N GLY A 298 30.87 -20.62 -13.08
CA GLY A 298 30.06 -19.70 -13.84
C GLY A 298 30.80 -19.16 -15.06
N ALA A 299 30.04 -18.84 -16.11
CA ALA A 299 30.34 -17.73 -17.01
C ALA A 299 29.10 -17.33 -17.82
N SER A 300 28.94 -16.00 -17.92
CA SER A 300 28.34 -15.20 -19.00
C SER A 300 26.84 -15.33 -19.32
N GLY A 301 26.14 -14.22 -19.09
CA GLY A 301 24.89 -13.88 -19.75
C GLY A 301 25.09 -13.31 -21.16
N GLY A 302 24.01 -13.31 -21.95
CA GLY A 302 23.94 -12.70 -23.27
C GLY A 302 22.71 -13.10 -24.11
N THR A 303 21.60 -12.37 -23.91
CA THR A 303 20.56 -11.90 -24.88
C THR A 303 19.78 -12.81 -25.85
N ALA A 304 18.55 -12.33 -26.14
CA ALA A 304 17.52 -12.72 -27.14
C ALA A 304 16.59 -13.87 -26.69
N GLY A 305 15.26 -13.84 -26.84
CA GLY A 305 14.35 -13.05 -27.67
C GLY A 305 13.40 -14.01 -28.41
N ALA A 306 12.07 -13.74 -28.37
CA ALA A 306 10.93 -14.52 -28.93
C ALA A 306 10.55 -15.80 -28.14
N GLY A 307 9.28 -16.21 -27.96
CA GLY A 307 7.99 -15.75 -28.47
C GLY A 307 7.06 -16.97 -28.63
N LEU A 308 5.94 -17.03 -27.87
CA LEU A 308 4.69 -17.81 -28.08
C LEU A 308 4.74 -19.36 -28.05
N PRO A 309 3.60 -20.10 -27.92
CA PRO A 309 2.20 -19.68 -27.71
C PRO A 309 1.42 -20.43 -26.58
N ASP A 310 0.19 -19.92 -26.38
CA ASP A 310 -1.01 -20.52 -25.79
C ASP A 310 -1.17 -22.05 -25.87
N ALA A 311 -1.70 -22.63 -24.79
CA ALA A 311 -2.52 -23.84 -24.83
C ALA A 311 -3.67 -23.72 -23.82
N GLY A 312 -4.82 -23.24 -24.30
CA GLY A 312 -6.09 -23.48 -23.66
C GLY A 312 -6.52 -24.93 -23.85
N VAL A 313 -7.06 -25.56 -22.80
CA VAL A 313 -7.78 -26.82 -22.91
C VAL A 313 -9.02 -26.75 -22.01
N ASN A 314 -10.18 -26.71 -22.65
CA ASN A 314 -11.46 -27.06 -22.05
C ASN A 314 -11.49 -28.57 -21.78
N GLY A 315 -11.97 -28.97 -20.60
CA GLY A 315 -12.16 -30.37 -20.24
C GLY A 315 -13.21 -30.50 -19.15
N GLY A 316 -14.49 -30.46 -19.54
CA GLY A 316 -15.58 -30.92 -18.69
C GLY A 316 -15.48 -32.43 -18.47
N SER A 317 -15.84 -32.89 -17.28
CA SER A 317 -16.18 -34.30 -17.02
C SER A 317 -17.21 -34.36 -15.90
N ALA A 318 -18.34 -34.96 -16.25
CA ALA A 318 -19.46 -35.26 -15.38
C ALA A 318 -19.17 -36.48 -14.49
N GLY A 319 -19.87 -36.54 -13.36
CA GLY A 319 -19.94 -37.67 -12.45
C GLY A 319 -20.08 -37.14 -11.02
N THR A 320 -21.02 -37.55 -10.17
CA THR A 320 -22.06 -38.59 -10.22
C THR A 320 -23.09 -38.21 -9.17
N SER A 321 -24.34 -38.58 -9.42
CA SER A 321 -25.50 -38.49 -8.54
C SER A 321 -25.24 -38.97 -7.11
N ASN A 322 -25.79 -38.24 -6.14
CA ASN A 322 -26.33 -38.87 -4.94
C ASN A 322 -27.64 -38.17 -4.54
N LEU A 323 -28.70 -38.96 -4.53
CA LEU A 323 -30.06 -38.64 -4.09
C LEU A 323 -30.09 -38.64 -2.56
N ILE A 324 -30.63 -37.58 -1.95
CA ILE A 324 -31.30 -37.66 -0.66
C ILE A 324 -32.60 -36.85 -0.80
N ASP A 325 -33.72 -37.57 -0.68
CA ASP A 325 -35.07 -37.03 -0.52
C ASP A 325 -35.18 -36.22 0.79
N GLY A 326 -35.85 -35.08 0.70
CA GLY A 326 -36.13 -34.22 1.84
C GLY A 326 -37.01 -33.05 1.42
N VAL A 327 -38.29 -33.36 1.21
CA VAL A 327 -39.40 -32.42 0.98
C VAL A 327 -39.59 -31.56 2.23
N ASP A 328 -39.56 -30.22 2.09
CA ASP A 328 -40.63 -29.36 2.61
C ASP A 328 -40.59 -27.94 2.03
N GLU A 329 -41.76 -27.34 1.97
CA GLU A 329 -42.20 -26.30 1.06
C GLU A 329 -41.84 -24.86 1.50
N GLY A 330 -41.79 -23.91 0.54
CA GLY A 330 -41.97 -22.49 0.87
C GLY A 330 -41.41 -21.45 -0.10
N SER A 331 -42.27 -20.99 -1.02
CA SER A 331 -42.28 -19.61 -1.57
C SER A 331 -41.37 -19.24 -2.77
N THR A 332 -41.86 -19.68 -3.93
CA THR A 332 -42.01 -18.95 -5.21
C THR A 332 -41.42 -17.52 -5.37
N CYS A 333 -40.44 -17.38 -6.29
CA CYS A 333 -40.30 -16.22 -7.18
C CYS A 333 -40.31 -16.71 -8.64
N ARG A 334 -41.39 -16.42 -9.36
CA ARG A 334 -41.53 -16.66 -10.80
C ARG A 334 -40.79 -15.55 -11.56
N VAL A 335 -39.78 -15.90 -12.35
CA VAL A 335 -39.27 -15.06 -13.45
C VAL A 335 -40.05 -15.45 -14.70
N ALA A 336 -40.82 -14.50 -15.24
CA ALA A 336 -41.47 -14.63 -16.53
C ALA A 336 -40.60 -13.95 -17.60
N ALA A 337 -40.13 -14.73 -18.58
CA ALA A 337 -39.91 -14.28 -19.95
C ALA A 337 -40.95 -15.01 -20.82
N PRO A 338 -41.57 -14.34 -21.81
CA PRO A 338 -41.05 -14.33 -23.19
C PRO A 338 -41.25 -12.94 -23.84
N GLY A 339 -40.80 -12.57 -25.04
CA GLY A 339 -40.18 -13.22 -26.18
C GLY A 339 -40.43 -12.34 -27.42
N SER A 340 -39.42 -12.25 -28.30
CA SER A 340 -39.46 -12.02 -29.77
C SER A 340 -40.03 -10.73 -30.40
N ASP A 341 -39.10 -9.99 -31.02
CA ASP A 341 -38.98 -9.70 -32.46
C ASP A 341 -39.73 -8.55 -33.20
N SER A 342 -38.87 -7.78 -33.89
CA SER A 342 -38.97 -7.24 -35.27
C SER A 342 -39.62 -5.88 -35.56
N ARG A 343 -38.78 -4.91 -35.97
CA ARG A 343 -38.77 -4.17 -37.28
C ARG A 343 -37.89 -2.91 -37.17
N SER A 344 -36.73 -2.87 -37.83
CA SER A 344 -36.48 -2.22 -39.14
C SER A 344 -36.98 -0.78 -39.24
N SER A 345 -36.05 0.19 -39.32
CA SER A 345 -36.04 1.29 -40.32
C SER A 345 -34.76 2.13 -40.18
N ASN A 346 -33.85 1.98 -41.14
CA ASN A 346 -32.87 3.01 -41.53
C ASN A 346 -33.60 4.11 -42.32
N LEU A 347 -33.28 5.39 -42.10
CA LEU A 347 -32.91 6.35 -43.15
C LEU A 347 -32.44 7.70 -42.55
N PRO A 348 -31.58 8.46 -43.25
CA PRO A 348 -30.82 9.59 -42.73
C PRO A 348 -31.52 10.94 -42.99
N TRP A 349 -31.25 11.94 -42.16
CA TRP A 349 -31.67 13.33 -42.38
C TRP A 349 -30.47 14.23 -42.71
N LEU A 350 -30.56 14.82 -43.90
CA LEU A 350 -29.72 15.84 -44.50
C LEU A 350 -30.46 17.18 -44.32
N LEU A 351 -29.94 18.16 -43.57
CA LEU A 351 -30.37 19.56 -43.70
C LEU A 351 -29.22 20.55 -43.41
N ILE A 352 -28.76 21.13 -44.51
CA ILE A 352 -28.25 22.48 -44.79
C ILE A 352 -28.44 23.54 -43.68
N ALA A 353 -27.37 24.28 -43.36
CA ALA A 353 -27.46 25.71 -43.04
C ALA A 353 -26.15 26.46 -43.37
N SER A 354 -26.29 27.50 -44.19
CA SER A 354 -25.28 28.47 -44.61
C SER A 354 -25.34 29.75 -43.75
N GLY A 355 -24.24 30.52 -43.67
CA GLY A 355 -24.24 31.97 -43.36
C GLY A 355 -23.60 32.37 -42.02
N ILE A 356 -22.33 32.79 -41.98
CA ILE A 356 -21.77 34.17 -42.09
C ILE A 356 -21.92 35.06 -40.83
N ALA A 357 -20.79 35.40 -40.20
CA ALA A 357 -20.35 36.77 -39.77
C ALA A 357 -19.13 36.64 -38.81
N LEU A 358 -17.88 36.92 -39.19
CA LEU A 358 -17.16 38.21 -39.25
C LEU A 358 -16.76 38.86 -37.90
N VAL A 359 -15.48 39.26 -37.85
CA VAL A 359 -14.79 40.22 -36.96
C VAL A 359 -14.28 39.65 -35.61
N GLY A 360 -13.03 39.82 -35.18
CA GLY A 360 -11.96 40.66 -35.70
C GLY A 360 -10.59 40.35 -35.12
N ALA A 361 -9.58 40.48 -35.96
CA ALA A 361 -8.18 40.46 -35.60
C ALA A 361 -7.78 41.77 -34.89
N ARG A 362 -7.22 41.68 -33.68
CA ARG A 362 -6.44 42.80 -33.10
C ARG A 362 -4.94 42.56 -33.30
N ARG A 363 -4.37 43.39 -34.16
CA ARG A 363 -2.94 43.50 -34.46
C ARG A 363 -2.16 43.98 -33.22
N ARG A 364 -1.01 43.34 -32.99
CA ARG A 364 0.13 43.87 -32.25
C ARG A 364 0.92 44.87 -33.12
N ARG A 365 1.59 45.83 -32.46
CA ARG A 365 2.69 46.75 -32.84
C ARG A 365 2.31 48.19 -32.45
N GLY A 366 3.14 48.99 -31.81
CA GLY A 366 4.53 48.84 -31.42
C GLY A 366 4.93 50.02 -30.52
N VAL A 367 5.99 49.82 -29.74
CA VAL A 367 6.61 50.82 -28.87
C VAL A 367 7.77 51.47 -29.64
N ARG A 368 7.75 52.80 -29.76
CA ARG A 368 8.88 53.70 -30.04
C ARG A 368 8.43 55.12 -29.65
N SER A 369 8.97 55.68 -28.56
CA SER A 369 10.13 56.60 -28.50
C SER A 369 9.80 58.03 -28.95
N GLU A 370 9.84 59.00 -28.02
CA GLU A 370 10.29 60.41 -28.18
C GLU A 370 10.00 61.11 -26.83
N ARG A 371 10.99 61.41 -25.98
CA ARG A 371 11.74 62.68 -25.85
C ARG A 371 10.90 63.94 -25.50
N ARG A 372 11.25 64.50 -24.33
CA ARG A 372 11.35 65.93 -23.94
C ARG A 372 10.05 66.77 -23.94
N ARG A 373 9.62 67.18 -22.76
CA ARG A 373 9.97 68.46 -22.12
C ARG A 373 9.68 68.40 -20.63
#